data_AF-A0A674HNA0-F1
#
_entry.id   AF-A0A674HNA0-F1
#
_cell.length_a   1.000
_cell.length_b   1.000
_cell.length_c   1.000
_cell.angle_alpha   90.00
_cell.angle_beta   90.00
_cell.angle_gamma   90.00
#
_symmetry.space_group_name_H-M   'P 1'
#
loop_
_entity.id
_entity.type
_entity.pdbx_description
1 polymer ?
#
loop_
_entity_poly.entity_id
_entity_poly.type
_entity_poly.pdbx_seq_one_letter_code
_entity_poly.pdbx_strand_id
1 'polypeptide(L)'
;MIPKEQAKIKSFRQQHGSTAIGQITVDMVYGGMRGMKGLIYETSVLDPDEGIRFRGYSIPECQKKLPKAAGGEEPLPEGLFWLLVTGEIPTQEQVTWLSREWAKRAALPSHVVTMLDNFPTNLHPMSQLSAAVTALNSESKFARAYAEGIHRAKYWEFVYEDAMDLIAKLPCVAAKIYRNLYREGSGIGAIDPNLDWSHNFTNMLGYTDPQFIELMRLYLTIHSDHEGGNVSAHTSHLVGSALSDPYLAFAAAMNGLAGPLHGLANQVGTAPCPVRPSPCLSLCPSVRVLLSVYVPLPVCPHLLSLSPSPCPSVPLPMLLCPSPHPWISLPIPMSLCPSPRVPLPVSLFPCPSPNPHVPLSLSLSLCPSPSPHVPLPMSLSPCPSVPVPMSPCPSPRVPPPVSLSLCPCPSVPIPLPVSLHPSPHVPIPVSLSPCPSVPIPVSPSLCPSPRVPLPVSLSPSVPHAAIPQEVLLWLTDLQKELGKDVSDEKLRDFIWNTLNSGRVVPGYGHAVLRKTDPRYTCQREFALKHLPQDPLFKLVAQLYKIVPNVLLEQGKAKNPWPNVDAHSGVLLQYYGMKEMNYYTVLFGVSRALGVLSQLIWSRALGFPLERPKSMSTKGLMQLVGYKSA
;
A
#
# COMPACT_ATOMS: atom_id res chain seq x y z
N MET A 1 25.03 -26.13 7.58
CA MET A 1 25.12 -24.67 7.34
C MET A 1 24.61 -23.89 8.56
N ILE A 2 23.37 -24.12 9.00
CA ILE A 2 22.74 -23.39 10.12
C ILE A 2 23.60 -23.33 11.41
N PRO A 3 24.16 -24.43 11.96
CA PRO A 3 24.94 -24.34 13.20
C PRO A 3 26.20 -23.48 13.07
N LYS A 4 26.81 -23.46 11.88
CA LYS A 4 27.99 -22.62 11.61
C LYS A 4 27.61 -21.13 11.66
N GLU A 5 26.49 -20.75 11.05
CA GLU A 5 26.04 -19.36 11.05
C GLU A 5 25.55 -18.92 12.44
N GLN A 6 24.84 -19.80 13.17
CA GLN A 6 24.48 -19.55 14.57
C GLN A 6 25.71 -19.29 15.44
N ALA A 7 26.76 -20.10 15.30
CA ALA A 7 28.01 -19.93 16.04
C ALA A 7 28.72 -18.61 15.67
N LYS A 8 28.77 -18.28 14.37
CA LYS A 8 29.32 -17.01 13.87
C LYS A 8 28.59 -15.80 14.43
N ILE A 9 27.25 -15.76 14.35
CA ILE A 9 26.44 -14.65 14.88
C ILE A 9 26.58 -14.57 16.40
N LYS A 10 26.61 -15.70 17.11
CA LYS A 10 26.85 -15.72 18.56
C LYS A 10 28.20 -15.09 18.91
N SER A 11 29.27 -15.48 18.22
CA SER A 11 30.61 -14.94 18.42
C SER A 11 30.67 -13.44 18.10
N PHE A 12 30.09 -13.01 16.98
CA PHE A 12 30.00 -11.60 16.61
C PHE A 12 29.26 -10.77 17.67
N ARG A 13 28.12 -11.25 18.17
CA ARG A 13 27.35 -10.55 19.21
C ARG A 13 28.02 -10.56 20.58
N GLN A 14 28.85 -11.55 20.89
CA GLN A 14 29.66 -11.55 22.11
C GLN A 14 30.72 -10.44 22.08
N GLN A 15 31.30 -10.16 20.90
CA GLN A 15 32.33 -9.14 20.74
C GLN A 15 31.76 -7.73 20.52
N HIS A 16 30.66 -7.62 19.76
CA HIS A 16 30.16 -6.34 19.24
C HIS A 16 28.69 -6.05 19.59
N GLY A 17 28.07 -6.83 20.48
CA GLY A 17 26.64 -6.70 20.79
C GLY A 17 26.22 -5.33 21.33
N SER A 18 27.15 -4.55 21.89
CA SER A 18 26.95 -3.18 22.39
C SER A 18 27.52 -2.09 21.48
N THR A 19 28.13 -2.45 20.34
CA THR A 19 28.70 -1.48 19.40
C THR A 19 27.61 -0.66 18.73
N ALA A 20 27.70 0.68 18.81
CA ALA A 20 26.75 1.58 18.17
C ALA A 20 26.93 1.58 16.62
N ILE A 21 25.83 1.44 15.88
CA ILE A 21 25.83 1.35 14.39
C ILE A 21 25.16 2.55 13.69
N GLY A 22 24.69 3.52 14.48
CA GLY A 22 23.97 4.71 14.04
C GLY A 22 23.36 5.45 15.22
N GLN A 23 22.81 6.63 14.96
CA GLN A 23 22.03 7.41 15.93
C GLN A 23 20.55 7.37 15.53
N ILE A 24 19.66 7.55 16.50
CA ILE A 24 18.21 7.72 16.27
C ILE A 24 17.88 9.19 16.51
N THR A 25 17.36 9.88 15.50
CA THR A 25 16.95 11.29 15.60
C THR A 25 15.42 11.44 15.56
N VAL A 26 14.92 12.60 15.97
CA VAL A 26 13.48 12.93 15.91
C VAL A 26 12.94 12.77 14.48
N ASP A 27 13.68 13.26 13.47
CA ASP A 27 13.28 13.16 12.07
C ASP A 27 13.24 11.72 11.55
N MET A 28 14.10 10.83 12.07
CA MET A 28 14.04 9.42 11.70
C MET A 28 12.77 8.73 12.24
N VAL A 29 12.32 9.13 13.43
CA VAL A 29 11.08 8.60 14.04
C VAL A 29 9.85 9.08 13.27
N TYR A 30 9.76 10.37 12.92
CA TYR A 30 8.66 10.89 12.09
C TYR A 30 8.73 10.43 10.64
N GLY A 31 9.95 10.31 10.10
CA GLY A 31 10.23 9.98 8.71
C GLY A 31 10.17 8.50 8.38
N GLY A 32 9.52 7.68 9.22
CA GLY A 32 9.32 6.26 8.96
C GLY A 32 10.62 5.46 8.91
N MET A 33 11.51 5.68 9.88
CA MET A 33 12.80 4.97 10.00
C MET A 33 13.80 5.25 8.87
N ARG A 34 13.62 6.33 8.10
CA ARG A 34 14.53 6.72 7.02
C ARG A 34 15.98 6.83 7.52
N GLY A 35 16.87 6.02 6.96
CA GLY A 35 18.30 5.99 7.31
C GLY A 35 18.65 5.21 8.58
N MET A 36 17.67 4.61 9.27
CA MET A 36 17.92 3.78 10.44
C MET A 36 18.25 2.34 10.03
N LYS A 37 19.35 1.79 10.56
CA LYS A 37 19.67 0.36 10.46
C LYS A 37 18.87 -0.40 11.52
N GLY A 38 17.68 -0.90 11.15
CA GLY A 38 16.69 -1.42 12.10
C GLY A 38 16.48 -2.95 12.13
N LEU A 39 16.92 -3.68 11.10
CA LEU A 39 16.72 -5.12 10.99
C LEU A 39 17.92 -5.83 10.35
N ILE A 40 17.97 -7.15 10.54
CA ILE A 40 18.91 -8.05 9.87
C ILE A 40 18.16 -8.81 8.76
N TYR A 41 18.72 -8.78 7.56
CA TYR A 41 18.20 -9.44 6.38
C TYR A 41 19.38 -9.92 5.54
N GLU A 42 19.48 -11.23 5.29
CA GLU A 42 20.71 -11.93 4.94
C GLU A 42 20.80 -12.31 3.45
N THR A 43 19.66 -12.36 2.76
CA THR A 43 19.55 -12.93 1.42
C THR A 43 20.06 -11.99 0.33
N SER A 44 19.89 -10.68 0.50
CA SER A 44 20.36 -9.68 -0.45
C SER A 44 20.77 -8.37 0.20
N VAL A 45 21.71 -7.67 -0.45
CA VAL A 45 22.26 -6.37 -0.01
C VAL A 45 22.48 -5.49 -1.24
N LEU A 46 22.09 -4.22 -1.16
CA LEU A 46 22.31 -3.24 -2.21
C LEU A 46 23.73 -2.69 -2.15
N ASP A 47 24.52 -2.99 -3.18
CA ASP A 47 25.79 -2.34 -3.44
C ASP A 47 25.51 -0.98 -4.14
N PRO A 48 25.95 0.17 -3.57
CA PRO A 48 25.66 1.47 -4.16
C PRO A 48 26.23 1.67 -5.57
N ASP A 49 27.32 0.95 -5.86
CA ASP A 49 27.99 0.99 -7.14
C ASP A 49 27.53 -0.19 -8.01
N GLU A 50 27.46 -1.44 -7.54
CA GLU A 50 27.10 -2.60 -8.41
C GLU A 50 25.61 -2.99 -8.43
N GLY A 51 24.76 -2.33 -7.64
CA GLY A 51 23.34 -2.68 -7.54
C GLY A 51 23.06 -3.85 -6.60
N ILE A 52 21.86 -4.42 -6.71
CA ILE A 52 21.44 -5.48 -5.79
C ILE A 52 22.29 -6.74 -5.96
N ARG A 53 22.74 -7.32 -4.85
CA ARG A 53 23.47 -8.59 -4.81
C ARG A 53 22.67 -9.65 -4.08
N PHE A 54 22.58 -10.84 -4.66
CA PHE A 54 21.97 -12.03 -4.07
C PHE A 54 23.07 -12.88 -3.44
N ARG A 55 23.13 -12.93 -2.10
CA ARG A 55 24.21 -13.60 -1.35
C ARG A 55 25.62 -13.23 -1.84
N GLY A 56 25.80 -11.95 -2.20
CA GLY A 56 27.08 -11.40 -2.70
C GLY A 56 27.24 -11.42 -4.22
N TYR A 57 26.45 -12.20 -4.96
CA TYR A 57 26.50 -12.28 -6.41
C TYR A 57 25.65 -11.17 -7.05
N SER A 58 26.23 -10.39 -7.95
CA SER A 58 25.51 -9.40 -8.77
C SER A 58 24.58 -10.08 -9.79
N ILE A 59 23.67 -9.32 -10.41
CA ILE A 59 22.78 -9.84 -11.45
C ILE A 59 23.57 -10.44 -12.64
N PRO A 60 24.61 -9.80 -13.20
CA PRO A 60 25.40 -10.41 -14.28
C PRO A 60 26.11 -11.70 -13.86
N GLU A 61 26.60 -11.77 -12.62
CA GLU A 61 27.19 -13.01 -12.08
C GLU A 61 26.15 -14.11 -11.94
N CYS A 62 24.92 -13.78 -11.52
CA CYS A 62 23.80 -14.72 -11.44
C CYS A 62 23.41 -15.22 -12.84
N GLN A 63 23.25 -14.35 -13.83
CA GLN A 63 22.97 -14.75 -15.22
C GLN A 63 24.05 -15.70 -15.77
N LYS A 64 25.33 -15.46 -15.42
CA LYS A 64 26.43 -16.31 -15.87
C LYS A 64 26.47 -17.67 -15.16
N LYS A 65 26.24 -17.70 -13.84
CA LYS A 65 26.52 -18.86 -12.98
C LYS A 65 25.30 -19.74 -12.69
N LEU A 66 24.09 -19.18 -12.67
CA LEU A 66 22.91 -19.96 -12.37
C LEU A 66 22.55 -20.90 -13.53
N PRO A 67 22.11 -22.14 -13.22
CA PRO A 67 21.57 -23.07 -14.19
C PRO A 67 20.41 -22.46 -15.00
N LYS A 68 20.28 -22.93 -16.24
CA LYS A 68 19.28 -22.48 -17.22
C LYS A 68 18.43 -23.67 -17.63
N ALA A 69 17.29 -23.41 -18.26
CA ALA A 69 16.52 -24.46 -18.91
C ALA A 69 17.31 -25.07 -20.08
N ALA A 70 17.02 -26.32 -20.44
CA ALA A 70 17.60 -26.92 -21.64
C ALA A 70 17.22 -26.09 -22.87
N GLY A 71 18.21 -25.57 -23.58
CA GLY A 71 18.02 -24.67 -24.73
C GLY A 71 17.60 -23.23 -24.38
N GLY A 72 17.54 -22.87 -23.09
CA GLY A 72 17.30 -21.50 -22.62
C GLY A 72 18.58 -20.73 -22.31
N GLU A 73 18.49 -19.41 -22.32
CA GLU A 73 19.55 -18.46 -21.98
C GLU A 73 19.34 -17.78 -20.62
N GLU A 74 18.11 -17.74 -20.10
CA GLU A 74 17.79 -17.03 -18.85
C GLU A 74 17.89 -17.92 -17.60
N PRO A 75 18.34 -17.36 -16.46
CA PRO A 75 18.53 -18.12 -15.23
C PRO A 75 17.20 -18.63 -14.65
N LEU A 76 17.22 -19.87 -14.15
CA LEU A 76 16.04 -20.47 -13.52
C LEU A 76 15.80 -19.91 -12.10
N PRO A 77 14.56 -19.49 -11.74
CA PRO A 77 14.24 -19.01 -10.40
C PRO A 77 14.49 -20.03 -9.27
N GLU A 78 14.40 -21.33 -9.58
CA GLU A 78 14.81 -22.43 -8.71
C GLU A 78 16.26 -22.26 -8.27
N GLY A 79 17.14 -21.94 -9.23
CA GLY A 79 18.56 -21.74 -8.96
C GLY A 79 18.81 -20.53 -8.07
N LEU A 80 18.03 -19.46 -8.29
CA LEU A 80 18.05 -18.27 -7.46
C LEU A 80 17.60 -18.61 -6.03
N PHE A 81 16.47 -19.30 -5.85
CA PHE A 81 15.99 -19.69 -4.51
C PHE A 81 17.03 -20.53 -3.76
N TRP A 82 17.64 -21.50 -4.43
CA TRP A 82 18.74 -22.28 -3.86
C TRP A 82 19.88 -21.37 -3.39
N LEU A 83 20.30 -20.42 -4.23
CA LEU A 83 21.31 -19.44 -3.87
C LEU A 83 20.87 -18.62 -2.65
N LEU A 84 19.63 -18.13 -2.56
CA LEU A 84 19.21 -17.34 -1.38
C LEU A 84 19.18 -18.17 -0.10
N VAL A 85 18.75 -19.43 -0.16
CA VAL A 85 18.67 -20.31 1.00
C VAL A 85 20.05 -20.77 1.45
N THR A 86 20.97 -21.05 0.52
CA THR A 86 22.26 -21.67 0.85
C THR A 86 23.44 -20.69 0.80
N GLY A 87 23.41 -19.69 -0.06
CA GLY A 87 24.58 -18.88 -0.41
C GLY A 87 25.52 -19.57 -1.40
N GLU A 88 25.15 -20.73 -1.92
CA GLU A 88 25.93 -21.52 -2.87
C GLU A 88 25.24 -21.56 -4.24
N ILE A 89 26.01 -21.55 -5.32
CA ILE A 89 25.47 -21.72 -6.68
C ILE A 89 25.11 -23.20 -6.87
N PRO A 90 23.86 -23.54 -7.22
CA PRO A 90 23.46 -24.92 -7.41
C PRO A 90 24.00 -25.53 -8.70
N THR A 91 24.13 -26.85 -8.69
CA THR A 91 24.33 -27.70 -9.87
C THR A 91 23.02 -27.84 -10.68
N GLN A 92 23.12 -28.31 -11.92
CA GLN A 92 21.95 -28.57 -12.77
C GLN A 92 21.03 -29.64 -12.16
N GLU A 93 21.61 -30.66 -11.52
CA GLU A 93 20.88 -31.75 -10.86
C GLU A 93 20.07 -31.23 -9.67
N GLN A 94 20.64 -30.32 -8.87
CA GLN A 94 19.96 -29.68 -7.75
C GLN A 94 18.79 -28.81 -8.21
N VAL A 95 18.97 -28.04 -9.29
CA VAL A 95 17.88 -27.24 -9.88
C VAL A 95 16.78 -28.14 -10.47
N THR A 96 17.15 -29.23 -11.12
CA THR A 96 16.20 -30.22 -11.66
C THR A 96 15.42 -30.90 -10.53
N TRP A 97 16.08 -31.24 -9.43
CA TRP A 97 15.44 -31.77 -8.24
C TRP A 97 14.44 -30.77 -7.65
N LEU A 98 14.84 -29.50 -7.52
CA LEU A 98 13.98 -28.45 -6.95
C LEU A 98 12.75 -28.18 -7.83
N SER A 99 12.92 -28.17 -9.15
CA SER A 99 11.82 -28.05 -10.12
C SER A 99 10.78 -29.16 -9.91
N ARG A 100 11.24 -30.41 -9.76
CA ARG A 100 10.38 -31.56 -9.49
C ARG A 100 9.70 -31.48 -8.13
N GLU A 101 10.40 -31.00 -7.09
CA GLU A 101 9.81 -30.82 -5.77
C GLU A 101 8.68 -29.79 -5.80
N TRP A 102 8.86 -28.65 -6.47
CA TRP A 102 7.80 -27.66 -6.61
C TRP A 102 6.63 -28.19 -7.44
N ALA A 103 6.88 -28.93 -8.52
CA ALA A 103 5.80 -29.55 -9.29
C ALA A 103 4.95 -30.51 -8.42
N LYS A 104 5.58 -31.33 -7.56
CA LYS A 104 4.86 -32.25 -6.65
C LYS A 104 4.02 -31.53 -5.59
N ARG A 105 4.44 -30.35 -5.15
CA ARG A 105 3.85 -29.60 -4.03
C ARG A 105 2.78 -28.61 -4.46
N ALA A 106 2.55 -28.44 -5.76
CA ALA A 106 1.71 -27.38 -6.34
C ALA A 106 0.19 -27.55 -6.17
N ALA A 107 -0.27 -28.68 -5.62
CA ALA A 107 -1.70 -28.96 -5.47
C ALA A 107 -2.42 -27.92 -4.57
N LEU A 108 -3.59 -27.46 -5.02
CA LEU A 108 -4.46 -26.57 -4.24
C LEU A 108 -5.62 -27.36 -3.62
N PRO A 109 -5.97 -27.10 -2.35
CA PRO A 109 -7.16 -27.68 -1.75
C PRO A 109 -8.43 -27.07 -2.37
N SER A 110 -9.51 -27.84 -2.39
CA SER A 110 -10.75 -27.50 -3.11
C SER A 110 -11.41 -26.22 -2.60
N HIS A 111 -11.30 -25.89 -1.31
CA HIS A 111 -11.87 -24.66 -0.76
C HIS A 111 -11.19 -23.41 -1.31
N VAL A 112 -9.88 -23.46 -1.57
CA VAL A 112 -9.14 -22.33 -2.18
C VAL A 112 -9.52 -22.16 -3.64
N VAL A 113 -9.64 -23.27 -4.38
CA VAL A 113 -10.09 -23.26 -5.77
C VAL A 113 -11.51 -22.65 -5.87
N THR A 114 -12.43 -23.13 -5.03
CA THR A 114 -13.82 -22.65 -4.98
C THR A 114 -13.89 -21.16 -4.60
N MET A 115 -13.08 -20.74 -3.62
CA MET A 115 -13.04 -19.33 -3.21
C MET A 115 -12.58 -18.42 -4.35
N LEU A 116 -11.53 -18.84 -5.09
CA LEU A 116 -11.02 -18.09 -6.24
C LEU A 116 -12.03 -17.98 -7.38
N ASP A 117 -12.81 -19.03 -7.63
CA ASP A 117 -13.86 -19.04 -8.66
C ASP A 117 -15.06 -18.16 -8.32
N ASN A 118 -15.31 -17.94 -7.02
CA ASN A 118 -16.42 -17.15 -6.53
C ASN A 118 -16.08 -15.67 -6.31
N PHE A 119 -14.82 -15.26 -6.49
CA PHE A 119 -14.48 -13.84 -6.37
C PHE A 119 -15.12 -13.03 -7.51
N PRO A 120 -15.72 -11.87 -7.20
CA PRO A 120 -16.27 -11.00 -8.24
C PRO A 120 -15.13 -10.34 -9.03
N THR A 121 -15.36 -10.06 -10.31
CA THR A 121 -14.34 -9.52 -11.22
C THR A 121 -13.87 -8.11 -10.86
N ASN A 122 -14.61 -7.39 -10.01
CA ASN A 122 -14.21 -6.08 -9.49
C ASN A 122 -13.25 -6.15 -8.29
N LEU A 123 -13.04 -7.33 -7.70
CA LEU A 123 -12.07 -7.51 -6.63
C LEU A 123 -10.65 -7.52 -7.22
N HIS A 124 -9.82 -6.60 -6.75
CA HIS A 124 -8.46 -6.40 -7.25
C HIS A 124 -7.64 -7.71 -7.18
N PRO A 125 -6.84 -8.06 -8.21
CA PRO A 125 -6.09 -9.32 -8.26
C PRO A 125 -5.15 -9.53 -7.07
N MET A 126 -4.50 -8.47 -6.56
CA MET A 126 -3.70 -8.55 -5.33
C MET A 126 -4.53 -8.91 -4.08
N SER A 127 -5.78 -8.45 -4.00
CA SER A 127 -6.67 -8.81 -2.90
C SER A 127 -7.11 -10.28 -3.00
N GLN A 128 -7.38 -10.75 -4.23
CA GLN A 128 -7.66 -12.18 -4.46
C GLN A 128 -6.45 -13.06 -4.08
N LEU A 129 -5.24 -12.65 -4.46
CA LEU A 129 -4.00 -13.34 -4.10
C LEU A 129 -3.83 -13.44 -2.58
N SER A 130 -3.92 -12.31 -1.88
CA SER A 130 -3.75 -12.26 -0.43
C SER A 130 -4.79 -13.09 0.33
N ALA A 131 -6.05 -13.03 -0.09
CA ALA A 131 -7.12 -13.82 0.49
C ALA A 131 -6.90 -15.33 0.25
N ALA A 132 -6.55 -15.72 -0.98
CA ALA A 132 -6.25 -17.11 -1.32
C ALA A 132 -5.06 -17.67 -0.55
N VAL A 133 -3.97 -16.90 -0.41
CA VAL A 133 -2.81 -17.34 0.40
C VAL A 133 -3.19 -17.44 1.88
N THR A 134 -4.02 -16.54 2.39
CA THR A 134 -4.52 -16.65 3.77
C THR A 134 -5.36 -17.91 3.96
N ALA A 135 -6.22 -18.27 3.00
CA ALA A 135 -6.99 -19.51 3.05
C ALA A 135 -6.13 -20.79 2.91
N LEU A 136 -4.95 -20.68 2.29
CA LEU A 136 -3.97 -21.77 2.21
C LEU A 136 -3.27 -22.07 3.55
N ASN A 137 -3.34 -21.19 4.56
CA ASN A 137 -2.79 -21.49 5.89
C ASN A 137 -3.44 -22.73 6.55
N SER A 138 -4.61 -23.18 6.08
CA SER A 138 -5.20 -24.45 6.51
C SER A 138 -4.26 -25.65 6.31
N GLU A 139 -3.33 -25.54 5.36
CA GLU A 139 -2.33 -26.56 5.03
C GLU A 139 -1.00 -26.37 5.80
N SER A 140 -0.89 -25.38 6.68
CA SER A 140 0.37 -25.05 7.34
C SER A 140 0.83 -26.16 8.29
N LYS A 141 2.00 -26.72 7.98
CA LYS A 141 2.69 -27.70 8.82
C LYS A 141 3.31 -27.02 10.03
N PHE A 142 3.82 -25.79 9.90
CA PHE A 142 4.39 -25.05 11.02
C PHE A 142 3.33 -24.68 12.07
N ALA A 143 2.17 -24.19 11.66
CA ALA A 143 1.09 -23.84 12.58
C ALA A 143 0.67 -25.05 13.42
N ARG A 144 0.45 -26.20 12.77
CA ARG A 144 0.10 -27.46 13.44
C ARG A 144 1.22 -27.94 14.38
N ALA A 145 2.45 -28.02 13.88
CA ALA A 145 3.58 -28.50 14.67
C ALA A 145 3.88 -27.59 15.88
N TYR A 146 3.72 -26.27 15.73
CA TYR A 146 3.86 -25.32 16.83
C TYR A 146 2.81 -25.56 17.92
N ALA A 147 1.55 -25.78 17.54
CA ALA A 147 0.48 -26.12 18.48
C ALA A 147 0.72 -27.44 19.23
N GLU A 148 1.38 -28.41 18.58
CA GLU A 148 1.80 -29.69 19.18
C GLU A 148 3.06 -29.55 20.07
N GLY A 149 3.70 -28.38 20.14
CA GLY A 149 4.81 -28.11 21.05
C GLY A 149 6.20 -28.47 20.53
N ILE A 150 6.47 -28.32 19.22
CA ILE A 150 7.83 -28.54 18.68
C ILE A 150 8.89 -27.66 19.35
N HIS A 151 10.12 -28.17 19.44
CA HIS A 151 11.23 -27.44 20.02
C HIS A 151 11.68 -26.28 19.12
N ARG A 152 12.03 -25.12 19.73
CA ARG A 152 12.43 -23.89 19.01
C ARG A 152 13.53 -24.07 17.97
N ALA A 153 14.52 -24.92 18.26
CA ALA A 153 15.63 -25.19 17.33
C ALA A 153 15.18 -25.89 16.02
N LYS A 154 13.94 -26.41 15.99
CA LYS A 154 13.34 -27.14 14.87
C LYS A 154 12.29 -26.34 14.10
N TYR A 155 11.97 -25.12 14.53
CA TYR A 155 10.97 -24.27 13.84
C TYR A 155 11.26 -24.08 12.34
N TRP A 156 12.54 -23.92 11.99
CA TRP A 156 12.95 -23.70 10.60
C TRP A 156 12.65 -24.88 9.68
N GLU A 157 12.58 -26.11 10.19
CA GLU A 157 12.30 -27.31 9.38
C GLU A 157 10.88 -27.24 8.82
N PHE A 158 9.91 -26.91 9.66
CA PHE A 158 8.52 -26.78 9.25
C PHE A 158 8.24 -25.48 8.48
N VAL A 159 8.96 -24.40 8.79
CA VAL A 159 8.90 -23.16 7.99
C VAL A 159 9.50 -23.36 6.60
N TYR A 160 10.54 -24.19 6.47
CA TYR A 160 11.07 -24.60 5.17
C TYR A 160 10.04 -25.38 4.36
N GLU A 161 9.38 -26.35 4.97
CA GLU A 161 8.31 -27.12 4.30
C GLU A 161 7.16 -26.22 3.83
N ASP A 162 6.66 -25.34 4.69
CA ASP A 162 5.59 -24.41 4.34
C ASP A 162 6.02 -23.39 3.27
N ALA A 163 7.27 -22.93 3.30
CA ALA A 163 7.82 -22.05 2.27
C ALA A 163 7.91 -22.75 0.90
N MET A 164 8.41 -23.99 0.87
CA MET A 164 8.48 -24.80 -0.35
C MET A 164 7.09 -25.07 -0.92
N ASP A 165 6.12 -25.43 -0.07
CA ASP A 165 4.74 -25.68 -0.47
C ASP A 165 4.06 -24.41 -0.98
N LEU A 166 4.29 -23.26 -0.33
CA LEU A 166 3.74 -21.98 -0.77
C LEU A 166 4.31 -21.55 -2.13
N ILE A 167 5.64 -21.62 -2.32
CA ILE A 167 6.27 -21.28 -3.61
C ILE A 167 5.71 -22.14 -4.74
N ALA A 168 5.53 -23.45 -4.49
CA ALA A 168 4.94 -24.37 -5.45
C ALA A 168 3.49 -24.01 -5.83
N LYS A 169 2.68 -23.60 -4.85
CA LYS A 169 1.25 -23.29 -5.02
C LYS A 169 0.98 -21.90 -5.61
N LEU A 170 1.92 -20.96 -5.47
CA LEU A 170 1.74 -19.57 -5.89
C LEU A 170 1.41 -19.40 -7.38
N PRO A 171 2.11 -20.04 -8.34
CA PRO A 171 1.73 -19.99 -9.74
C PRO A 171 0.32 -20.49 -10.03
N CYS A 172 -0.15 -21.53 -9.32
CA CYS A 172 -1.50 -22.07 -9.49
C CYS A 172 -2.56 -21.05 -9.05
N VAL A 173 -2.37 -20.43 -7.87
CA VAL A 173 -3.25 -19.37 -7.37
C VAL A 173 -3.24 -18.17 -8.31
N ALA A 174 -2.06 -17.68 -8.67
CA ALA A 174 -1.89 -16.53 -9.54
C ALA A 174 -2.52 -16.76 -10.92
N ALA A 175 -2.22 -17.89 -11.56
CA ALA A 175 -2.80 -18.22 -12.87
C ALA A 175 -4.32 -18.38 -12.81
N LYS A 176 -4.88 -18.92 -11.73
CA LYS A 176 -6.34 -19.01 -11.56
C LYS A 176 -6.97 -17.63 -11.44
N ILE A 177 -6.36 -16.70 -10.70
CA ILE A 177 -6.79 -15.28 -10.66
C ILE A 177 -6.75 -14.68 -12.07
N TYR A 178 -5.65 -14.87 -12.80
CA TYR A 178 -5.49 -14.34 -14.15
C TYR A 178 -6.56 -14.86 -15.10
N ARG A 179 -6.80 -16.18 -15.10
CA ARG A 179 -7.79 -16.83 -15.97
C ARG A 179 -9.22 -16.42 -15.62
N ASN A 180 -9.55 -16.34 -14.33
CA ASN A 180 -10.87 -15.91 -13.87
C ASN A 180 -11.17 -14.48 -14.28
N LEU A 181 -10.19 -13.58 -14.19
CA LEU A 181 -10.37 -12.17 -14.53
C LEU A 181 -10.32 -11.88 -16.03
N TYR A 182 -9.44 -12.55 -16.77
CA TYR A 182 -9.05 -12.11 -18.12
C TYR A 182 -9.18 -13.18 -19.20
N ARG A 183 -9.58 -14.40 -18.86
CA ARG A 183 -9.78 -15.54 -19.78
C ARG A 183 -11.03 -16.34 -19.42
N GLU A 184 -12.08 -15.64 -19.01
CA GLU A 184 -13.45 -16.18 -18.82
C GLU A 184 -13.53 -17.38 -17.87
N GLY A 185 -12.61 -17.49 -16.89
CA GLY A 185 -12.60 -18.61 -15.95
C GLY A 185 -12.15 -19.93 -16.56
N SER A 186 -11.45 -19.90 -17.70
CA SER A 186 -10.87 -21.12 -18.28
C SER A 186 -9.91 -21.81 -17.30
N GLY A 187 -9.93 -23.15 -17.29
CA GLY A 187 -9.08 -23.93 -16.41
C GLY A 187 -7.59 -23.65 -16.63
N ILE A 188 -6.79 -23.73 -15.56
CA ILE A 188 -5.33 -23.52 -15.61
C ILE A 188 -4.56 -24.72 -16.18
N GLY A 189 -5.23 -25.84 -16.47
CA GLY A 189 -4.57 -27.08 -16.91
C GLY A 189 -3.93 -27.86 -15.76
N ALA A 190 -3.07 -28.82 -16.11
CA ALA A 190 -2.33 -29.64 -15.15
C ALA A 190 -0.86 -29.22 -15.09
N ILE A 191 -0.24 -29.41 -13.93
CA ILE A 191 1.21 -29.26 -13.75
C ILE A 191 1.92 -30.39 -14.50
N ASP A 192 2.92 -30.05 -15.30
CA ASP A 192 3.84 -31.02 -15.89
C ASP A 192 5.09 -31.14 -15.00
N PRO A 193 5.34 -32.32 -14.39
CA PRO A 193 6.47 -32.52 -13.49
C PRO A 193 7.84 -32.50 -14.19
N ASN A 194 7.87 -32.47 -15.52
CA ASN A 194 9.11 -32.39 -16.31
C ASN A 194 9.48 -30.96 -16.70
N LEU A 195 8.62 -29.98 -16.45
CA LEU A 195 8.87 -28.57 -16.74
C LEU A 195 9.34 -27.83 -15.48
N ASP A 196 10.14 -26.79 -15.68
CA ASP A 196 10.49 -25.84 -14.62
C ASP A 196 9.29 -24.99 -14.19
N TRP A 197 9.45 -24.31 -13.06
CA TRP A 197 8.41 -23.53 -12.38
C TRP A 197 7.87 -22.39 -13.24
N SER A 198 8.75 -21.65 -13.92
CA SER A 198 8.33 -20.55 -14.81
C SER A 198 7.55 -21.07 -16.01
N HIS A 199 7.98 -22.18 -16.61
CA HIS A 199 7.30 -22.78 -17.76
C HIS A 199 5.92 -23.33 -17.36
N ASN A 200 5.82 -24.04 -16.23
CA ASN A 200 4.52 -24.42 -15.68
C ASN A 200 3.63 -23.17 -15.46
N PHE A 201 4.18 -22.09 -14.92
CA PHE A 201 3.42 -20.87 -14.68
C PHE A 201 2.89 -20.23 -15.97
N THR A 202 3.72 -20.08 -17.00
CA THR A 202 3.29 -19.52 -18.29
C THR A 202 2.25 -20.39 -18.99
N ASN A 203 2.39 -21.72 -18.92
CA ASN A 203 1.39 -22.66 -19.44
C ASN A 203 0.04 -22.46 -18.73
N MET A 204 0.06 -22.35 -17.40
CA MET A 204 -1.14 -22.09 -16.61
C MET A 204 -1.76 -20.73 -16.92
N LEU A 205 -0.96 -19.69 -17.19
CA LEU A 205 -1.43 -18.38 -17.64
C LEU A 205 -2.01 -18.40 -19.06
N GLY A 206 -1.63 -19.38 -19.89
CA GLY A 206 -2.10 -19.55 -21.27
C GLY A 206 -1.17 -18.98 -22.33
N TYR A 207 0.10 -18.84 -22.00
CA TYR A 207 1.13 -18.37 -22.92
C TYR A 207 2.04 -19.54 -23.32
N THR A 208 2.20 -19.71 -24.63
CA THR A 208 3.00 -20.80 -25.21
C THR A 208 4.23 -20.30 -25.96
N ASP A 209 4.43 -18.98 -26.07
CA ASP A 209 5.59 -18.39 -26.74
C ASP A 209 6.87 -18.72 -25.93
N PRO A 210 7.85 -19.44 -26.51
CA PRO A 210 9.08 -19.80 -25.83
C PRO A 210 9.85 -18.58 -25.26
N GLN A 211 9.77 -17.43 -25.93
CA GLN A 211 10.45 -16.22 -25.47
C GLN A 211 9.71 -15.56 -24.31
N PHE A 212 8.39 -15.72 -24.19
CA PHE A 212 7.67 -15.29 -22.99
C PHE A 212 8.02 -16.17 -21.78
N ILE A 213 8.31 -17.46 -21.99
CA ILE A 213 8.80 -18.36 -20.94
C ILE A 213 10.18 -17.89 -20.44
N GLU A 214 11.10 -17.57 -21.35
CA GLU A 214 12.40 -16.99 -21.01
C GLU A 214 12.26 -15.66 -20.27
N LEU A 215 11.38 -14.77 -20.73
CA LEU A 215 11.07 -13.53 -20.04
C LEU A 215 10.57 -13.79 -18.61
N MET A 216 9.70 -14.78 -18.42
CA MET A 216 9.17 -15.11 -17.09
C MET A 216 10.26 -15.67 -16.17
N ARG A 217 11.19 -16.50 -16.68
CA ARG A 217 12.37 -16.97 -15.93
C ARG A 217 13.24 -15.79 -15.46
N LEU A 218 13.57 -14.87 -16.36
CA LEU A 218 14.33 -13.67 -16.03
C LEU A 218 13.57 -12.78 -15.03
N TYR A 219 12.31 -12.47 -15.30
CA TYR A 219 11.47 -11.60 -14.48
C TYR A 219 11.37 -12.10 -13.04
N LEU A 220 11.03 -13.39 -12.86
CA LEU A 220 10.87 -13.99 -11.53
C LEU A 220 12.21 -14.08 -10.79
N THR A 221 13.33 -14.17 -11.49
CA THR A 221 14.67 -14.17 -10.89
C THR A 221 15.07 -12.79 -10.39
N ILE A 222 14.91 -11.72 -11.18
CA ILE A 222 15.46 -10.40 -10.85
C ILE A 222 14.59 -9.57 -9.88
N HIS A 223 13.31 -9.91 -9.72
CA HIS A 223 12.42 -9.25 -8.74
C HIS A 223 12.34 -10.01 -7.39
N SER A 224 13.09 -11.11 -7.28
CA SER A 224 12.98 -12.10 -6.20
C SER A 224 13.21 -11.50 -4.82
N ASP A 225 14.16 -10.58 -4.70
CA ASP A 225 14.54 -9.98 -3.43
C ASP A 225 15.18 -8.60 -3.62
N HIS A 226 15.07 -7.72 -2.62
CA HIS A 226 15.73 -6.41 -2.63
C HIS A 226 15.83 -5.84 -1.20
N GLU A 227 16.69 -6.46 -0.40
CA GLU A 227 16.87 -6.19 1.03
C GLU A 227 15.58 -6.38 1.85
N GLY A 228 15.67 -6.12 3.16
CA GLY A 228 14.55 -6.26 4.10
C GLY A 228 13.76 -4.97 4.38
N GLY A 229 14.25 -3.80 3.94
CA GLY A 229 13.66 -2.51 4.30
C GLY A 229 12.43 -2.10 3.49
N ASN A 230 12.16 -2.78 2.37
CA ASN A 230 10.95 -2.55 1.59
C ASN A 230 9.71 -3.11 2.32
N VAL A 231 8.55 -2.50 2.12
CA VAL A 231 7.33 -2.77 2.90
C VAL A 231 6.93 -4.26 2.85
N SER A 232 7.01 -4.90 1.68
CA SER A 232 6.66 -6.32 1.56
C SER A 232 7.59 -7.23 2.36
N ALA A 233 8.91 -7.03 2.25
CA ALA A 233 9.89 -7.86 2.96
C ALA A 233 9.82 -7.63 4.47
N HIS A 234 9.75 -6.36 4.89
CA HIS A 234 9.62 -6.02 6.30
C HIS A 234 8.33 -6.55 6.90
N THR A 235 7.19 -6.45 6.21
CA THR A 235 5.90 -6.98 6.70
C THR A 235 5.96 -8.51 6.88
N SER A 236 6.54 -9.24 5.92
CA SER A 236 6.76 -10.69 6.07
C SER A 236 7.61 -11.00 7.31
N HIS A 237 8.73 -10.27 7.47
CA HIS A 237 9.62 -10.42 8.62
C HIS A 237 8.92 -10.12 9.95
N LEU A 238 8.18 -9.01 10.02
CA LEU A 238 7.48 -8.54 11.21
C LEU A 238 6.40 -9.54 11.65
N VAL A 239 5.51 -9.95 10.73
CA VAL A 239 4.44 -10.93 11.02
C VAL A 239 5.05 -12.28 11.37
N GLY A 240 6.06 -12.72 10.61
CA GLY A 240 6.80 -13.94 10.92
C GLY A 240 7.51 -13.90 12.27
N SER A 241 7.95 -12.73 12.75
CA SER A 241 8.61 -12.59 14.06
C SER A 241 7.69 -12.93 15.24
N ALA A 242 6.37 -12.81 15.04
CA ALA A 242 5.34 -13.26 15.98
C ALA A 242 5.05 -14.77 15.88
N LEU A 243 5.87 -15.53 15.14
CA LEU A 243 5.70 -16.96 14.87
C LEU A 243 4.40 -17.28 14.11
N SER A 244 3.92 -16.34 13.28
CA SER A 244 2.96 -16.68 12.23
C SER A 244 3.65 -17.53 11.16
N ASP A 245 2.93 -18.47 10.58
CA ASP A 245 3.44 -19.34 9.52
C ASP A 245 3.71 -18.57 8.20
N PRO A 246 4.44 -19.19 7.25
CA PRO A 246 4.79 -18.56 5.98
C PRO A 246 3.61 -18.06 5.14
N TYR A 247 2.45 -18.71 5.19
CA TYR A 247 1.28 -18.29 4.43
C TYR A 247 0.75 -16.96 4.96
N LEU A 248 0.56 -16.84 6.27
CA LEU A 248 0.08 -15.61 6.90
C LEU A 248 1.07 -14.46 6.75
N ALA A 249 2.37 -14.73 6.95
CA ALA A 249 3.42 -13.74 6.77
C ALA A 249 3.48 -13.20 5.33
N PHE A 250 3.37 -14.10 4.33
CA PHE A 250 3.38 -13.72 2.93
C PHE A 250 2.10 -13.00 2.50
N ALA A 251 0.91 -13.43 2.96
CA ALA A 251 -0.34 -12.74 2.66
C ALA A 251 -0.33 -11.29 3.18
N ALA A 252 0.16 -11.08 4.41
CA ALA A 252 0.35 -9.74 4.94
C ALA A 252 1.35 -8.92 4.09
N ALA A 253 2.44 -9.53 3.64
CA ALA A 253 3.39 -8.91 2.73
C ALA A 253 2.75 -8.50 1.38
N MET A 254 1.82 -9.30 0.84
CA MET A 254 1.06 -8.96 -0.36
C MET A 254 0.13 -7.77 -0.16
N ASN A 255 -0.47 -7.62 1.03
CA ASN A 255 -1.25 -6.42 1.36
C ASN A 255 -0.36 -5.16 1.38
N GLY A 256 0.86 -5.27 1.91
CA GLY A 256 1.86 -4.20 1.85
C GLY A 256 2.33 -3.91 0.42
N LEU A 257 2.52 -4.95 -0.40
CA LEU A 257 2.90 -4.85 -1.81
C LEU A 257 1.80 -4.21 -2.66
N ALA A 258 0.54 -4.41 -2.32
CA ALA A 258 -0.59 -3.73 -2.94
C ALA A 258 -0.67 -2.23 -2.58
N GLY A 259 0.14 -1.73 -1.65
CA GLY A 259 0.20 -0.31 -1.35
C GLY A 259 0.66 0.50 -2.58
N PRO A 260 0.01 1.63 -2.93
CA PRO A 260 0.43 2.44 -4.07
C PRO A 260 1.88 2.89 -4.00
N LEU A 261 2.40 3.24 -2.83
CA LEU A 261 3.79 3.67 -2.66
C LEU A 261 4.82 2.52 -2.75
N HIS A 262 4.40 1.29 -3.04
CA HIS A 262 5.29 0.14 -3.16
C HIS A 262 5.06 -0.61 -4.48
N GLY A 263 3.83 -1.10 -4.74
CA GLY A 263 3.54 -1.92 -5.91
C GLY A 263 2.37 -1.44 -6.79
N LEU A 264 1.72 -0.29 -6.49
CA LEU A 264 0.53 0.22 -7.22
C LEU A 264 0.51 1.76 -7.45
N ALA A 265 1.65 2.45 -7.57
CA ALA A 265 1.76 3.92 -7.57
C ALA A 265 0.90 4.71 -8.59
N ASN A 266 0.21 4.07 -9.55
CA ASN A 266 -0.63 4.77 -10.53
C ASN A 266 -2.10 4.33 -10.62
N GLN A 267 -2.71 3.88 -9.52
CA GLN A 267 -4.18 3.95 -9.40
C GLN A 267 -4.68 5.32 -8.92
N VAL A 268 -3.78 6.18 -8.46
CA VAL A 268 -4.08 7.59 -8.21
C VAL A 268 -3.53 8.36 -9.41
N GLY A 269 -4.40 8.64 -10.38
CA GLY A 269 -4.03 9.41 -11.56
C GLY A 269 -3.25 10.66 -11.18
N THR A 270 -2.28 11.02 -12.02
CA THR A 270 -1.52 12.26 -11.98
C THR A 270 -2.39 13.42 -11.49
N ALA A 271 -2.36 13.69 -10.19
CA ALA A 271 -2.80 14.98 -9.70
C ALA A 271 -1.75 15.96 -10.24
N PRO A 272 -2.12 16.94 -11.07
CA PRO A 272 -1.16 17.90 -11.58
C PRO A 272 -0.44 18.54 -10.38
N CYS A 273 0.89 18.67 -10.45
CA CYS A 273 1.59 19.67 -9.65
C CYS A 273 0.85 21.00 -9.86
N PRO A 274 0.33 21.67 -8.81
CA PRO A 274 -0.35 22.94 -9.00
C PRO A 274 0.68 23.96 -9.49
N VAL A 275 0.62 24.28 -10.79
CA VAL A 275 1.16 25.52 -11.36
C VAL A 275 0.67 26.66 -10.48
N ARG A 276 1.58 27.55 -10.04
CA ARG A 276 1.25 28.78 -9.29
C ARG A 276 0.02 29.47 -9.95
N PRO A 277 -1.15 29.52 -9.31
CA PRO A 277 -2.18 30.48 -9.67
C PRO A 277 -1.81 31.77 -8.94
N SER A 278 -1.27 32.75 -9.67
CA SER A 278 -1.32 34.13 -9.21
C SER A 278 -2.66 34.73 -9.68
N PRO A 279 -3.41 35.32 -8.76
CA PRO A 279 -4.24 34.66 -7.76
C PRO A 279 -5.59 34.23 -8.36
N CYS A 280 -6.14 33.09 -7.93
CA CYS A 280 -7.58 32.90 -7.73
C CYS A 280 -7.85 31.55 -7.05
N LEU A 281 -7.77 31.55 -5.71
CA LEU A 281 -8.47 30.70 -4.73
C LEU A 281 -8.41 29.15 -4.84
N SER A 282 -7.37 28.62 -4.18
CA SER A 282 -7.31 27.59 -3.10
C SER A 282 -7.94 26.18 -3.20
N LEU A 283 -7.03 25.18 -3.16
CA LEU A 283 -6.84 24.02 -2.25
C LEU A 283 -7.83 22.82 -2.16
N CYS A 284 -7.22 21.63 -2.29
CA CYS A 284 -7.68 20.22 -2.27
C CYS A 284 -8.15 19.68 -0.87
N PRO A 285 -8.19 18.35 -0.59
CA PRO A 285 -9.17 17.30 -0.98
C PRO A 285 -9.75 16.46 0.22
N SER A 286 -10.83 15.69 -0.05
CA SER A 286 -11.30 14.35 0.46
C SER A 286 -11.09 13.86 1.91
N VAL A 287 -11.95 12.93 2.45
CA VAL A 287 -11.58 11.71 3.27
C VAL A 287 -12.84 10.85 3.72
N ARG A 288 -12.65 9.52 3.98
CA ARG A 288 -13.58 8.36 4.26
C ARG A 288 -14.03 8.07 5.74
N VAL A 289 -14.76 6.93 5.96
CA VAL A 289 -15.96 6.48 6.79
C VAL A 289 -15.77 5.58 8.08
N LEU A 290 -16.82 5.38 8.98
CA LEU A 290 -17.08 4.25 9.98
C LEU A 290 -18.61 3.97 10.40
N LEU A 291 -18.98 2.93 11.22
CA LEU A 291 -20.30 2.17 11.50
C LEU A 291 -21.21 2.50 12.80
N SER A 292 -22.47 1.95 13.03
CA SER A 292 -23.52 2.31 14.12
C SER A 292 -24.59 1.23 14.65
N VAL A 293 -25.49 1.52 15.67
CA VAL A 293 -26.61 0.68 16.35
C VAL A 293 -27.89 1.51 16.85
N TYR A 294 -29.12 0.97 17.20
CA TYR A 294 -30.50 1.63 17.30
C TYR A 294 -31.50 1.30 18.51
N VAL A 295 -32.52 2.16 18.89
CA VAL A 295 -33.72 1.91 19.83
C VAL A 295 -35.00 2.83 19.60
N PRO A 296 -36.31 2.45 19.85
CA PRO A 296 -37.57 3.24 19.54
C PRO A 296 -38.66 3.47 20.68
N LEU A 297 -39.60 4.48 20.60
CA LEU A 297 -41.04 4.58 21.14
C LEU A 297 -41.76 6.01 21.04
N PRO A 298 -43.10 6.27 21.35
CA PRO A 298 -44.15 6.88 20.47
C PRO A 298 -44.73 8.32 20.78
N VAL A 299 -45.81 8.74 20.07
CA VAL A 299 -46.28 10.11 19.66
C VAL A 299 -47.28 10.86 20.58
N CYS A 300 -47.07 12.18 20.78
CA CYS A 300 -48.08 13.23 21.14
C CYS A 300 -47.69 14.58 20.46
N PRO A 301 -48.62 15.46 20.01
CA PRO A 301 -48.27 16.70 19.30
C PRO A 301 -48.23 17.90 20.26
N HIS A 302 -47.18 18.01 21.06
CA HIS A 302 -46.76 19.26 21.68
C HIS A 302 -45.29 19.49 21.31
N LEU A 303 -44.87 20.75 21.11
CA LEU A 303 -43.48 21.16 20.85
C LEU A 303 -42.56 20.52 21.91
N LEU A 304 -41.96 19.38 21.56
CA LEU A 304 -41.11 18.60 22.44
C LEU A 304 -39.74 19.25 22.47
N SER A 305 -39.50 20.10 23.47
CA SER A 305 -38.15 20.43 23.90
C SER A 305 -37.62 19.23 24.69
N LEU A 306 -36.71 18.47 24.09
CA LEU A 306 -35.97 17.43 24.80
C LEU A 306 -34.72 18.07 25.41
N SER A 307 -34.65 18.09 26.74
CA SER A 307 -33.51 18.57 27.53
C SER A 307 -33.00 17.44 28.44
N PRO A 308 -32.25 16.46 27.91
CA PRO A 308 -31.70 15.40 28.75
C PRO A 308 -30.58 15.98 29.64
N SER A 309 -30.79 15.96 30.96
CA SER A 309 -29.77 16.23 31.97
C SER A 309 -29.20 14.88 32.47
N PRO A 310 -27.91 14.55 32.20
CA PRO A 310 -27.38 13.26 32.61
C PRO A 310 -27.09 13.22 34.11
N CYS A 311 -27.57 12.16 34.79
CA CYS A 311 -27.13 11.80 36.14
C CYS A 311 -25.62 11.45 36.14
N PRO A 312 -24.88 11.75 37.22
CA PRO A 312 -23.42 11.89 37.19
C PRO A 312 -22.57 10.60 37.14
N SER A 313 -23.12 9.41 36.92
CA SER A 313 -22.37 8.17 37.20
C SER A 313 -22.44 7.03 36.16
N VAL A 314 -23.04 7.21 34.97
CA VAL A 314 -22.99 6.17 33.92
C VAL A 314 -22.85 6.80 32.52
N PRO A 315 -21.84 6.43 31.69
CA PRO A 315 -21.77 6.85 30.30
C PRO A 315 -22.77 6.02 29.46
N LEU A 316 -23.84 6.65 28.95
CA LEU A 316 -24.69 6.04 27.91
C LEU A 316 -24.42 6.72 26.57
N PRO A 317 -24.13 5.99 25.47
CA PRO A 317 -24.23 6.55 24.13
C PRO A 317 -25.70 6.88 23.85
N MET A 318 -25.97 8.15 23.52
CA MET A 318 -27.32 8.60 23.17
C MET A 318 -27.49 8.52 21.66
N LEU A 319 -28.33 7.60 21.23
CA LEU A 319 -28.73 7.47 19.84
C LEU A 319 -30.19 7.90 19.70
N LEU A 320 -30.42 8.94 18.91
CA LEU A 320 -31.71 9.59 18.78
C LEU A 320 -32.23 9.44 17.35
N CYS A 321 -33.42 8.87 17.23
CA CYS A 321 -34.11 8.58 15.97
C CYS A 321 -35.50 9.19 15.96
N PRO A 322 -35.63 10.47 15.57
CA PRO A 322 -36.95 11.07 15.41
C PRO A 322 -37.64 10.45 14.19
N SER A 323 -38.89 10.00 14.37
CA SER A 323 -39.78 9.57 13.28
C SER A 323 -40.94 10.56 13.16
N PRO A 324 -41.19 11.17 11.98
CA PRO A 324 -42.36 12.03 11.80
C PRO A 324 -43.63 11.20 11.51
N HIS A 325 -44.78 11.64 12.03
CA HIS A 325 -46.08 11.19 11.51
C HIS A 325 -46.33 11.83 10.13
N PRO A 326 -47.05 11.16 9.22
CA PRO A 326 -47.02 11.45 7.78
C PRO A 326 -47.71 12.75 7.33
N TRP A 327 -48.19 13.59 8.25
CA TRP A 327 -48.97 14.79 7.91
C TRP A 327 -48.57 16.07 8.67
N ILE A 328 -47.51 16.04 9.49
CA ILE A 328 -47.11 17.21 10.31
C ILE A 328 -45.62 17.50 10.13
N SER A 329 -45.29 18.67 9.59
CA SER A 329 -43.95 19.26 9.61
C SER A 329 -43.74 19.96 10.95
N LEU A 330 -43.08 19.30 11.90
CA LEU A 330 -42.75 19.89 13.20
C LEU A 330 -41.27 20.31 13.24
N PRO A 331 -40.94 21.58 13.49
CA PRO A 331 -39.58 21.96 13.87
C PRO A 331 -39.31 21.41 15.28
N ILE A 332 -38.24 20.62 15.43
CA ILE A 332 -37.82 20.09 16.74
C ILE A 332 -36.55 20.83 17.17
N PRO A 333 -36.64 21.83 18.06
CA PRO A 333 -35.47 22.46 18.65
C PRO A 333 -34.90 21.58 19.77
N MET A 334 -33.64 21.16 19.61
CA MET A 334 -32.91 20.35 20.60
C MET A 334 -31.84 21.19 21.29
N SER A 335 -31.83 21.20 22.62
CA SER A 335 -30.79 21.85 23.42
C SER A 335 -30.08 20.84 24.32
N LEU A 336 -28.76 20.72 24.17
CA LEU A 336 -27.95 19.77 24.92
C LEU A 336 -26.95 20.51 25.83
N CYS A 337 -26.99 20.18 27.13
CA CYS A 337 -26.08 20.71 28.16
C CYS A 337 -25.29 19.55 28.79
N PRO A 338 -24.06 19.26 28.33
CA PRO A 338 -23.27 18.15 28.86
C PRO A 338 -22.68 18.43 30.26
N SER A 339 -22.73 17.42 31.13
CA SER A 339 -22.13 17.43 32.47
C SER A 339 -20.59 17.43 32.41
N PRO A 340 -19.89 18.15 33.30
CA PRO A 340 -18.44 18.38 33.23
C PRO A 340 -17.56 17.14 33.46
N ARG A 341 -18.12 15.99 33.86
CA ARG A 341 -17.33 14.79 34.23
C ARG A 341 -17.41 13.62 33.25
N VAL A 342 -18.27 13.67 32.24
CA VAL A 342 -18.48 12.54 31.31
C VAL A 342 -18.56 13.04 29.86
N PRO A 343 -17.69 12.56 28.95
CA PRO A 343 -17.84 12.84 27.51
C PRO A 343 -19.12 12.17 26.97
N LEU A 344 -19.97 12.94 26.28
CA LEU A 344 -21.21 12.45 25.66
C LEU A 344 -21.00 12.30 24.14
N PRO A 345 -20.84 11.08 23.61
CA PRO A 345 -20.96 10.85 22.17
C PRO A 345 -22.45 10.86 21.78
N VAL A 346 -22.82 11.73 20.84
CA VAL A 346 -24.20 11.83 20.33
C VAL A 346 -24.21 11.46 18.84
N SER A 347 -25.08 10.52 18.47
CA SER A 347 -25.29 10.12 17.07
C SER A 347 -26.77 10.27 16.71
N LEU A 348 -27.05 11.01 15.64
CA LEU A 348 -28.41 11.34 15.19
C LEU A 348 -28.67 10.71 13.83
N PHE A 349 -29.71 9.88 13.75
CA PHE A 349 -30.13 9.18 12.53
C PHE A 349 -31.61 9.48 12.22
N PRO A 350 -31.92 10.40 11.30
CA PRO A 350 -33.29 10.60 10.85
C PRO A 350 -33.73 9.42 9.97
N CYS A 351 -34.79 8.71 10.40
CA CYS A 351 -35.34 7.58 9.64
C CYS A 351 -36.19 8.05 8.45
N PRO A 352 -36.20 7.33 7.32
CA PRO A 352 -36.97 7.74 6.14
C PRO A 352 -38.48 7.75 6.42
N SER A 353 -39.13 8.87 6.12
CA SER A 353 -40.58 8.91 5.89
C SER A 353 -40.89 8.11 4.61
N PRO A 354 -41.99 7.32 4.56
CA PRO A 354 -42.39 6.65 3.32
C PRO A 354 -42.81 7.64 2.22
N ASN A 355 -42.97 8.93 2.54
CA ASN A 355 -43.42 9.96 1.62
C ASN A 355 -42.27 10.95 1.30
N PRO A 356 -41.85 11.08 0.02
CA PRO A 356 -40.65 11.82 -0.38
C PRO A 356 -40.78 13.35 -0.37
N HIS A 357 -41.94 13.92 0.00
CA HIS A 357 -42.25 15.34 -0.18
C HIS A 357 -42.37 16.18 1.12
N VAL A 358 -42.12 15.62 2.30
CA VAL A 358 -42.21 16.39 3.56
C VAL A 358 -40.80 16.81 4.02
N PRO A 359 -40.46 18.12 4.02
CA PRO A 359 -39.18 18.58 4.55
C PRO A 359 -39.19 18.52 6.09
N LEU A 360 -38.20 17.83 6.66
CA LEU A 360 -37.93 17.89 8.10
C LEU A 360 -36.94 19.04 8.36
N SER A 361 -37.16 19.85 9.41
CA SER A 361 -36.21 20.89 9.83
C SER A 361 -35.80 20.65 11.28
N LEU A 362 -34.54 20.28 11.50
CA LEU A 362 -33.95 20.06 12.82
C LEU A 362 -33.02 21.23 13.17
N SER A 363 -33.21 21.84 14.34
CA SER A 363 -32.35 22.91 14.84
C SER A 363 -31.67 22.45 16.13
N LEU A 364 -30.34 22.34 16.11
CA LEU A 364 -29.55 21.95 17.28
C LEU A 364 -28.81 23.16 17.87
N SER A 365 -28.96 23.35 19.18
CA SER A 365 -28.19 24.33 19.97
C SER A 365 -27.40 23.63 21.07
N LEU A 366 -26.09 23.88 21.12
CA LEU A 366 -25.17 23.28 22.09
C LEU A 366 -24.61 24.37 23.00
N CYS A 367 -24.81 24.22 24.31
CA CYS A 367 -24.25 25.10 25.32
C CYS A 367 -23.16 24.35 26.10
N PRO A 368 -21.86 24.61 25.85
CA PRO A 368 -20.79 23.96 26.60
C PRO A 368 -20.73 24.48 28.05
N SER A 369 -20.57 23.56 29.01
CA SER A 369 -20.32 23.89 30.42
C SER A 369 -18.89 24.46 30.60
N PRO A 370 -18.63 25.33 31.61
CA PRO A 370 -17.41 26.13 31.69
C PRO A 370 -16.11 25.39 32.06
N SER A 371 -16.08 24.05 32.05
CA SER A 371 -14.88 23.26 32.39
C SER A 371 -14.01 22.93 31.17
N PRO A 372 -12.66 22.88 31.31
CA PRO A 372 -11.78 23.15 30.17
C PRO A 372 -11.46 22.00 29.20
N HIS A 373 -11.88 20.74 29.41
CA HIS A 373 -11.39 19.63 28.57
C HIS A 373 -12.41 18.48 28.37
N VAL A 374 -13.55 18.76 27.75
CA VAL A 374 -14.48 17.69 27.31
C VAL A 374 -14.64 17.76 25.78
N PRO A 375 -14.09 16.79 25.02
CA PRO A 375 -14.37 16.68 23.59
C PRO A 375 -15.81 16.17 23.38
N LEU A 376 -16.54 16.82 22.47
CA LEU A 376 -17.90 16.44 22.08
C LEU A 376 -17.90 15.98 20.62
N PRO A 377 -17.73 14.67 20.35
CA PRO A 377 -17.82 14.14 19.00
C PRO A 377 -19.30 14.03 18.58
N MET A 378 -19.65 14.61 17.44
CA MET A 378 -20.98 14.45 16.81
C MET A 378 -20.86 13.86 15.40
N SER A 379 -21.74 12.92 15.10
CA SER A 379 -21.88 12.31 13.77
C SER A 379 -23.33 12.43 13.29
N LEU A 380 -23.52 12.93 12.07
CA LEU A 380 -24.81 13.16 11.43
C LEU A 380 -24.85 12.48 10.06
N SER A 381 -25.91 11.70 9.81
CA SER A 381 -26.13 10.97 8.56
C SER A 381 -27.47 11.38 7.94
N PRO A 382 -27.55 12.44 7.13
CA PRO A 382 -28.83 12.92 6.58
C PRO A 382 -29.36 12.01 5.47
N CYS A 383 -30.68 11.73 5.51
CA CYS A 383 -31.42 11.10 4.41
C CYS A 383 -31.66 12.10 3.25
N PRO A 384 -31.97 11.64 2.02
CA PRO A 384 -31.83 12.39 0.75
C PRO A 384 -32.65 13.68 0.54
N SER A 385 -33.43 14.14 1.52
CA SER A 385 -34.39 15.24 1.34
C SER A 385 -34.58 16.15 2.57
N VAL A 386 -33.67 16.12 3.54
CA VAL A 386 -33.81 16.83 4.83
C VAL A 386 -32.70 17.87 5.06
N PRO A 387 -33.00 19.19 5.03
CA PRO A 387 -32.04 20.23 5.43
C PRO A 387 -31.94 20.33 6.97
N VAL A 388 -30.71 20.30 7.50
CA VAL A 388 -30.44 20.41 8.94
C VAL A 388 -29.61 21.67 9.23
N PRO A 389 -30.23 22.78 9.69
CA PRO A 389 -29.48 23.96 10.15
C PRO A 389 -28.85 23.73 11.54
N MET A 390 -27.56 24.06 11.66
CA MET A 390 -26.78 23.93 12.90
C MET A 390 -26.17 25.26 13.33
N SER A 391 -26.26 25.61 14.61
CA SER A 391 -25.67 26.83 15.18
C SER A 391 -24.96 26.56 16.52
N PRO A 392 -23.63 26.40 16.54
CA PRO A 392 -22.88 26.32 17.79
C PRO A 392 -22.62 27.72 18.37
N CYS A 393 -22.93 27.93 19.66
CA CYS A 393 -22.57 29.16 20.40
C CYS A 393 -21.42 28.86 21.38
N PRO A 394 -20.17 29.27 21.10
CA PRO A 394 -19.06 29.03 22.03
C PRO A 394 -19.05 30.03 23.20
N SER A 395 -18.78 29.53 24.41
CA SER A 395 -18.52 30.33 25.62
C SER A 395 -17.14 31.01 25.54
N PRO A 396 -16.97 32.24 26.08
CA PRO A 396 -15.81 33.09 25.81
C PRO A 396 -14.48 32.70 26.48
N ARG A 397 -14.39 31.62 27.27
CA ARG A 397 -13.19 31.38 28.11
C ARG A 397 -12.18 30.33 27.64
N VAL A 398 -12.54 29.26 26.94
CA VAL A 398 -11.58 28.27 26.36
C VAL A 398 -12.31 27.44 25.28
N PRO A 399 -11.75 27.18 24.08
CA PRO A 399 -12.45 26.35 23.09
C PRO A 399 -12.19 24.85 23.33
N PRO A 400 -13.23 24.00 23.43
CA PRO A 400 -13.05 22.56 23.21
C PRO A 400 -12.93 22.27 21.70
N PRO A 401 -12.21 21.21 21.29
CA PRO A 401 -12.23 20.75 19.90
C PRO A 401 -13.61 20.18 19.58
N VAL A 402 -14.31 20.75 18.61
CA VAL A 402 -15.60 20.23 18.10
C VAL A 402 -15.33 19.51 16.79
N SER A 403 -15.52 18.19 16.78
CA SER A 403 -15.42 17.37 15.58
C SER A 403 -16.82 17.04 15.06
N LEU A 404 -17.10 17.40 13.80
CA LEU A 404 -18.38 17.22 13.12
C LEU A 404 -18.17 16.38 11.86
N SER A 405 -18.73 15.16 11.82
CA SER A 405 -18.64 14.29 10.65
C SER A 405 -20.02 14.15 9.98
N LEU A 406 -20.08 14.38 8.66
CA LEU A 406 -21.29 14.33 7.82
C LEU A 406 -21.12 13.29 6.71
N CYS A 407 -22.04 12.33 6.59
CA CYS A 407 -22.02 11.29 5.55
C CYS A 407 -23.31 11.32 4.71
N PRO A 408 -23.34 11.97 3.53
CA PRO A 408 -24.52 11.96 2.65
C PRO A 408 -24.54 10.76 1.68
N CYS A 409 -25.74 10.33 1.27
CA CYS A 409 -25.95 9.25 0.30
C CYS A 409 -25.67 9.70 -1.17
N PRO A 410 -25.36 8.77 -2.10
CA PRO A 410 -24.66 9.08 -3.36
C PRO A 410 -25.48 9.75 -4.48
N SER A 411 -26.79 10.02 -4.29
CA SER A 411 -27.70 10.18 -5.43
C SER A 411 -28.17 11.61 -5.73
N VAL A 412 -27.98 12.61 -4.86
CA VAL A 412 -28.43 14.01 -5.10
C VAL A 412 -27.55 15.01 -4.32
N PRO A 413 -27.14 16.16 -4.90
CA PRO A 413 -26.44 17.22 -4.16
C PRO A 413 -27.38 17.94 -3.16
N ILE A 414 -27.04 17.94 -1.88
CA ILE A 414 -27.81 18.62 -0.81
C ILE A 414 -27.05 19.87 -0.33
N PRO A 415 -27.62 21.09 -0.42
CA PRO A 415 -27.00 22.29 0.14
C PRO A 415 -27.18 22.34 1.68
N LEU A 416 -26.07 22.51 2.40
CA LEU A 416 -26.03 22.64 3.88
C LEU A 416 -25.50 24.03 4.27
N PRO A 417 -26.36 24.94 4.76
CA PRO A 417 -25.90 26.20 5.32
C PRO A 417 -25.42 26.00 6.77
N VAL A 418 -24.14 26.30 7.03
CA VAL A 418 -23.56 26.29 8.39
C VAL A 418 -23.12 27.72 8.72
N SER A 419 -23.65 28.29 9.80
CA SER A 419 -23.24 29.61 10.30
C SER A 419 -22.34 29.45 11.53
N LEU A 420 -21.12 29.99 11.47
CA LEU A 420 -20.15 29.97 12.55
C LEU A 420 -19.77 31.41 12.91
N HIS A 421 -20.00 31.82 14.15
CA HIS A 421 -19.51 33.08 14.69
C HIS A 421 -18.24 32.85 15.53
N PRO A 422 -17.03 33.06 14.98
CA PRO A 422 -15.80 32.95 15.77
C PRO A 422 -15.62 34.17 16.70
N SER A 423 -15.26 33.90 17.96
CA SER A 423 -14.80 34.91 18.92
C SER A 423 -13.41 35.44 18.51
N PRO A 424 -13.09 36.74 18.71
CA PRO A 424 -11.95 37.43 18.10
C PRO A 424 -10.53 36.98 18.49
N HIS A 425 -10.37 35.94 19.32
CA HIS A 425 -9.08 35.62 19.93
C HIS A 425 -8.55 34.19 19.77
N VAL A 426 -9.27 33.23 19.15
CA VAL A 426 -8.77 31.84 19.07
C VAL A 426 -9.24 31.11 17.79
N PRO A 427 -8.37 30.36 17.08
CA PRO A 427 -8.76 29.55 15.93
C PRO A 427 -9.61 28.32 16.33
N ILE A 428 -10.67 28.04 15.56
CA ILE A 428 -11.54 26.87 15.74
C ILE A 428 -11.13 25.80 14.72
N PRO A 429 -10.65 24.61 15.13
CA PRO A 429 -10.38 23.51 14.20
C PRO A 429 -11.71 22.81 13.84
N VAL A 430 -12.15 22.94 12.59
CA VAL A 430 -13.29 22.20 12.02
C VAL A 430 -12.75 21.18 11.03
N SER A 431 -13.12 19.90 11.19
CA SER A 431 -12.76 18.83 10.26
C SER A 431 -14.01 18.35 9.55
N LEU A 432 -14.08 18.51 8.23
CA LEU A 432 -15.15 18.00 7.36
C LEU A 432 -14.58 16.86 6.50
N SER A 433 -15.28 15.74 6.40
CA SER A 433 -14.85 14.55 5.65
C SER A 433 -15.92 14.16 4.62
N PRO A 434 -15.86 14.68 3.38
CA PRO A 434 -16.81 14.29 2.34
C PRO A 434 -16.39 12.96 1.68
N CYS A 435 -17.39 12.12 1.37
CA CYS A 435 -17.19 10.87 0.61
C CYS A 435 -16.81 11.13 -0.86
N PRO A 436 -16.09 10.20 -1.53
CA PRO A 436 -15.26 10.51 -2.71
C PRO A 436 -15.99 10.71 -4.04
N SER A 437 -17.33 10.60 -4.10
CA SER A 437 -18.05 10.41 -5.37
C SER A 437 -19.07 11.47 -5.77
N VAL A 438 -19.29 12.56 -5.01
CA VAL A 438 -20.20 13.67 -5.41
C VAL A 438 -19.69 15.04 -4.90
N PRO A 439 -19.70 16.12 -5.70
CA PRO A 439 -19.38 17.47 -5.22
C PRO A 439 -20.52 18.04 -4.35
N ILE A 440 -20.22 18.51 -3.13
CA ILE A 440 -21.20 19.15 -2.24
C ILE A 440 -20.90 20.66 -2.19
N PRO A 441 -21.80 21.54 -2.66
CA PRO A 441 -21.64 22.98 -2.44
C PRO A 441 -22.00 23.32 -0.99
N VAL A 442 -20.99 23.55 -0.16
CA VAL A 442 -21.16 24.14 1.18
C VAL A 442 -21.00 25.65 1.04
N SER A 443 -21.97 26.43 1.52
CA SER A 443 -21.90 27.89 1.54
C SER A 443 -21.59 28.37 2.97
N PRO A 444 -20.32 28.44 3.41
CA PRO A 444 -20.00 29.03 4.70
C PRO A 444 -20.09 30.56 4.59
N SER A 445 -20.89 31.19 5.45
CA SER A 445 -20.81 32.63 5.67
C SER A 445 -19.77 32.90 6.77
N LEU A 446 -18.57 33.36 6.41
CA LEU A 446 -17.52 33.75 7.36
C LEU A 446 -17.37 35.28 7.34
N CYS A 447 -17.57 35.93 8.49
CA CYS A 447 -17.21 37.34 8.66
C CYS A 447 -15.69 37.46 8.92
N PRO A 448 -14.91 38.21 8.11
CA PRO A 448 -13.46 38.29 8.29
C PRO A 448 -13.09 39.20 9.48
N SER A 449 -12.13 38.77 10.31
CA SER A 449 -11.44 39.59 11.31
C SER A 449 -9.93 39.67 10.99
N PRO A 450 -9.28 40.85 11.08
CA PRO A 450 -8.02 41.12 10.37
C PRO A 450 -6.69 40.70 11.06
N ARG A 451 -6.65 39.75 12.03
CA ARG A 451 -5.44 39.60 12.89
C ARG A 451 -4.87 38.20 13.20
N VAL A 452 -5.16 37.11 12.46
CA VAL A 452 -4.51 35.80 12.75
C VAL A 452 -4.07 35.06 11.46
N PRO A 453 -2.79 34.70 11.29
CA PRO A 453 -2.34 33.86 10.19
C PRO A 453 -2.55 32.35 10.49
N LEU A 454 -3.04 31.60 9.50
CA LEU A 454 -3.21 30.14 9.52
C LEU A 454 -1.91 29.45 9.05
N PRO A 455 -1.32 28.50 9.81
CA PRO A 455 -0.21 27.71 9.31
C PRO A 455 -0.72 26.48 8.53
N VAL A 456 -0.32 26.36 7.27
CA VAL A 456 -0.42 25.14 6.44
C VAL A 456 1.01 24.65 6.19
N SER A 457 1.36 23.43 6.62
CA SER A 457 2.66 22.83 6.30
C SER A 457 2.54 21.93 5.07
N LEU A 458 3.44 22.13 4.10
CA LEU A 458 3.67 21.24 2.96
C LEU A 458 5.14 20.83 2.97
N SER A 459 5.37 19.53 3.14
CA SER A 459 6.70 18.92 3.04
C SER A 459 6.99 18.59 1.56
N PRO A 460 8.19 18.87 1.03
CA PRO A 460 8.55 18.44 -0.33
C PRO A 460 8.68 16.91 -0.37
N SER A 461 7.95 16.28 -1.28
CA SER A 461 8.03 14.84 -1.57
C SER A 461 9.33 14.48 -2.29
N VAL A 462 10.01 13.46 -1.79
CA VAL A 462 11.20 12.82 -2.40
C VAL A 462 10.80 12.14 -3.73
N PRO A 463 11.68 12.05 -4.75
CA PRO A 463 11.41 11.24 -5.94
C PRO A 463 11.11 9.79 -5.54
N HIS A 464 9.93 9.31 -5.96
CA HIS A 464 9.42 7.98 -5.66
C HIS A 464 10.00 6.96 -6.65
N ALA A 465 10.24 5.72 -6.21
CA ALA A 465 10.48 4.63 -7.14
C ALA A 465 9.18 4.41 -7.92
N ALA A 466 9.19 4.70 -9.23
CA ALA A 466 8.07 4.41 -10.09
C ALA A 466 7.93 2.89 -10.24
N ILE A 467 6.70 2.44 -10.47
CA ILE A 467 6.34 1.03 -10.72
C ILE A 467 5.97 0.80 -12.19
N PRO A 468 5.99 -0.45 -12.68
CA PRO A 468 5.91 -0.73 -14.12
C PRO A 468 4.63 -0.21 -14.79
N GLN A 469 3.50 -0.22 -14.08
CA GLN A 469 2.22 0.29 -14.60
C GLN A 469 2.25 1.81 -14.80
N GLU A 470 2.90 2.55 -13.89
CA GLU A 470 3.04 4.00 -14.00
C GLU A 470 3.87 4.38 -15.23
N VAL A 471 5.02 3.71 -15.37
CA VAL A 471 5.90 3.90 -16.51
C VAL A 471 5.19 3.55 -17.81
N LEU A 472 4.49 2.42 -17.86
CA LEU A 472 3.85 1.96 -19.09
C LEU A 472 2.71 2.88 -19.55
N LEU A 473 1.90 3.38 -18.61
CA LEU A 473 0.86 4.38 -18.90
C LEU A 473 1.49 5.68 -19.43
N TRP A 474 2.53 6.17 -18.75
CA TRP A 474 3.24 7.38 -19.18
C TRP A 474 3.89 7.22 -20.56
N LEU A 475 4.53 6.08 -20.84
CA LEU A 475 5.08 5.76 -22.15
C LEU A 475 4.01 5.68 -23.25
N THR A 476 2.85 5.10 -22.92
CA THR A 476 1.73 4.98 -23.84
C THR A 476 1.19 6.37 -24.20
N ASP A 477 1.01 7.24 -23.22
CA ASP A 477 0.52 8.61 -23.45
C ASP A 477 1.57 9.45 -24.17
N LEU A 478 2.85 9.31 -23.84
CA LEU A 478 3.96 9.93 -24.55
C LEU A 478 4.00 9.54 -26.03
N GLN A 479 3.86 8.25 -26.34
CA GLN A 479 3.86 7.76 -27.72
C GLN A 479 2.62 8.24 -28.48
N LYS A 480 1.45 8.36 -27.83
CA LYS A 480 0.24 8.94 -28.44
C LYS A 480 0.43 10.42 -28.74
N GLU A 481 1.06 11.17 -27.86
CA GLU A 481 1.26 12.62 -28.01
C GLU A 481 2.32 12.96 -29.07
N LEU A 482 3.47 12.27 -29.03
CA LEU A 482 4.61 12.63 -29.87
C LEU A 482 4.71 11.82 -31.18
N GLY A 483 4.00 10.70 -31.27
CA GLY A 483 4.09 9.74 -32.37
C GLY A 483 5.12 8.64 -32.12
N LYS A 484 5.15 7.63 -32.99
CA LYS A 484 6.05 6.47 -32.88
C LYS A 484 7.50 6.78 -33.26
N ASP A 485 7.69 7.70 -34.19
CA ASP A 485 9.00 8.07 -34.76
C ASP A 485 9.41 9.49 -34.31
N VAL A 486 9.41 9.72 -33.00
CA VAL A 486 9.80 11.01 -32.41
C VAL A 486 11.31 11.22 -32.54
N SER A 487 11.74 12.42 -32.93
CA SER A 487 13.18 12.77 -32.98
C SER A 487 13.76 12.98 -31.58
N ASP A 488 15.07 12.77 -31.43
CA ASP A 488 15.77 12.97 -30.16
C ASP A 488 15.60 14.40 -29.62
N GLU A 489 15.61 15.40 -30.50
CA GLU A 489 15.41 16.82 -30.14
C GLU A 489 14.01 17.06 -29.56
N LYS A 490 12.97 16.61 -30.27
CA LYS A 490 11.57 16.79 -29.82
C LYS A 490 11.29 16.05 -28.52
N LEU A 491 11.86 14.85 -28.36
CA LEU A 491 11.74 14.10 -27.11
C LEU A 491 12.49 14.79 -25.96
N ARG A 492 13.69 15.30 -26.21
CA ARG A 492 14.46 16.08 -25.22
C ARG A 492 13.71 17.33 -24.77
N ASP A 493 13.10 18.07 -25.69
CA ASP A 493 12.28 19.24 -25.39
C ASP A 493 11.06 18.88 -24.53
N PHE A 494 10.39 17.77 -24.84
CA PHE A 494 9.29 17.25 -24.03
C PHE A 494 9.74 16.93 -22.59
N ILE A 495 10.90 16.29 -22.43
CA ILE A 495 11.45 15.96 -21.10
C ILE A 495 11.78 17.24 -20.32
N TRP A 496 12.41 18.23 -20.95
CA TRP A 496 12.67 19.53 -20.32
C TRP A 496 11.38 20.23 -19.89
N ASN A 497 10.37 20.28 -20.75
CA ASN A 497 9.07 20.86 -20.43
C ASN A 497 8.39 20.13 -19.26
N THR A 498 8.47 18.80 -19.24
CA THR A 498 7.96 17.99 -18.14
C THR A 498 8.64 18.34 -16.82
N LEU A 499 9.97 18.39 -16.80
CA LEU A 499 10.75 18.71 -15.61
C LEU A 499 10.56 20.17 -15.14
N ASN A 500 10.44 21.12 -16.07
CA ASN A 500 10.20 22.53 -15.77
C ASN A 500 8.78 22.79 -15.23
N SER A 501 7.83 21.92 -15.58
CA SER A 501 6.46 21.95 -15.02
C SER A 501 6.37 21.38 -13.58
N GLY A 502 7.49 20.91 -13.02
CA GLY A 502 7.54 20.29 -11.69
C GLY A 502 7.19 18.81 -11.67
N ARG A 503 6.90 18.20 -12.83
CA ARG A 503 6.70 16.75 -12.97
C ARG A 503 8.04 16.02 -13.00
N VAL A 504 7.98 14.71 -12.78
CA VAL A 504 9.13 13.79 -12.84
C VAL A 504 9.03 12.87 -14.05
N VAL A 505 10.15 12.23 -14.42
CA VAL A 505 10.16 11.16 -15.42
C VAL A 505 10.06 9.82 -14.70
N PRO A 506 8.94 9.07 -14.84
CA PRO A 506 8.76 7.80 -14.15
C PRO A 506 9.90 6.81 -14.47
N GLY A 507 10.38 6.13 -13.44
CA GLY A 507 11.42 5.10 -13.55
C GLY A 507 12.85 5.64 -13.50
N TYR A 508 13.03 6.97 -13.50
CA TYR A 508 14.34 7.62 -13.43
C TYR A 508 14.50 8.41 -12.12
N GLY A 509 15.71 8.35 -11.54
CA GLY A 509 16.02 9.07 -10.32
C GLY A 509 16.04 8.16 -9.09
N HIS A 510 17.23 7.85 -8.58
CA HIS A 510 17.38 7.02 -7.36
C HIS A 510 18.12 7.78 -6.26
N ALA A 511 17.73 7.56 -5.01
CA ALA A 511 18.41 8.16 -3.85
C ALA A 511 19.80 7.56 -3.53
N VAL A 512 20.10 6.35 -4.02
CA VAL A 512 21.20 5.49 -3.53
C VAL A 512 22.05 4.97 -4.69
N LEU A 513 21.43 4.32 -5.67
CA LEU A 513 22.13 3.70 -6.80
C LEU A 513 22.79 4.76 -7.69
N ARG A 514 24.10 4.63 -7.94
CA ARG A 514 24.91 5.64 -8.66
C ARG A 514 25.05 5.41 -10.17
N LYS A 515 24.70 4.21 -10.65
CA LYS A 515 24.70 3.79 -12.06
C LYS A 515 23.33 3.24 -12.44
N THR A 516 23.14 2.82 -13.69
CA THR A 516 21.94 2.09 -14.14
C THR A 516 21.75 0.80 -13.33
N ASP A 517 20.50 0.54 -12.93
CA ASP A 517 20.14 -0.70 -12.23
C ASP A 517 20.48 -1.92 -13.10
N PRO A 518 21.28 -2.88 -12.63
CA PRO A 518 21.61 -4.06 -13.42
C PRO A 518 20.36 -4.90 -13.81
N ARG A 519 19.27 -4.76 -13.06
CA ARG A 519 17.97 -5.35 -13.42
C ARG A 519 17.27 -4.65 -14.58
N TYR A 520 17.52 -3.35 -14.77
CA TYR A 520 17.13 -2.65 -16.01
C TYR A 520 17.99 -3.13 -17.19
N THR A 521 19.29 -3.25 -16.97
CA THR A 521 20.25 -3.65 -18.01
C THR A 521 19.95 -5.04 -18.59
N CYS A 522 19.74 -6.06 -17.76
CA CYS A 522 19.42 -7.41 -18.26
C CYS A 522 18.10 -7.45 -19.05
N GLN A 523 17.08 -6.69 -18.64
CA GLN A 523 15.84 -6.56 -19.39
C GLN A 523 16.02 -5.84 -20.73
N ARG A 524 16.89 -4.83 -20.77
CA ARG A 524 17.28 -4.16 -22.01
C ARG A 524 18.01 -5.12 -22.96
N GLU A 525 18.93 -5.93 -22.44
CA GLU A 525 19.64 -6.95 -23.23
C GLU A 525 18.66 -7.98 -23.81
N PHE A 526 17.70 -8.45 -23.01
CA PHE A 526 16.61 -9.31 -23.48
C PHE A 526 15.82 -8.65 -24.61
N ALA A 527 15.43 -7.38 -24.44
CA ALA A 527 14.66 -6.64 -25.45
C ALA A 527 15.44 -6.45 -26.77
N LEU A 528 16.74 -6.13 -26.68
CA LEU A 528 17.60 -5.97 -27.85
C LEU A 528 17.71 -7.27 -28.67
N LYS A 529 17.70 -8.43 -28.01
CA LYS A 529 17.75 -9.73 -28.67
C LYS A 529 16.42 -10.12 -29.29
N HIS A 530 15.31 -9.94 -28.58
CA HIS A 530 14.05 -10.61 -28.90
C HIS A 530 12.96 -9.68 -29.47
N LEU A 531 13.00 -8.38 -29.18
CA LEU A 531 12.02 -7.41 -29.65
C LEU A 531 12.63 -6.03 -30.02
N PRO A 532 13.76 -5.96 -30.76
CA PRO A 532 14.45 -4.69 -31.03
C PRO A 532 13.62 -3.71 -31.89
N GLN A 533 12.63 -4.24 -32.61
CA GLN A 533 11.78 -3.45 -33.50
C GLN A 533 10.50 -2.93 -32.85
N ASP A 534 10.19 -3.35 -31.61
CA ASP A 534 8.99 -2.92 -30.91
C ASP A 534 8.99 -1.39 -30.69
N PRO A 535 7.91 -0.67 -31.05
CA PRO A 535 7.85 0.79 -30.91
C PRO A 535 7.97 1.30 -29.47
N LEU A 536 7.40 0.59 -28.49
CA LEU A 536 7.49 1.01 -27.09
C LEU A 536 8.90 0.76 -26.54
N PHE A 537 9.53 -0.36 -26.90
CA PHE A 537 10.93 -0.59 -26.58
C PHE A 537 11.87 0.46 -27.19
N LYS A 538 11.67 0.83 -28.47
CA LYS A 538 12.44 1.91 -29.11
C LYS A 538 12.34 3.21 -28.33
N LEU A 539 11.14 3.58 -27.88
CA LEU A 539 10.92 4.75 -27.03
C LEU A 539 11.67 4.65 -25.69
N VAL A 540 11.58 3.52 -25.00
CA VAL A 540 12.35 3.26 -23.77
C VAL A 540 13.87 3.37 -24.02
N ALA A 541 14.35 2.84 -25.14
CA ALA A 541 15.76 2.92 -25.50
C ALA A 541 16.21 4.36 -25.83
N GLN A 542 15.34 5.17 -26.44
CA GLN A 542 15.59 6.58 -26.71
C GLN A 542 15.60 7.41 -25.41
N LEU A 543 14.67 7.14 -24.49
CA LEU A 543 14.66 7.75 -23.16
C LEU A 543 15.93 7.43 -22.37
N TYR A 544 16.44 6.20 -22.47
CA TYR A 544 17.72 5.82 -21.85
C TYR A 544 18.91 6.65 -22.34
N LYS A 545 18.90 7.06 -23.62
CA LYS A 545 19.92 7.92 -24.21
C LYS A 545 19.79 9.39 -23.75
N ILE A 546 18.56 9.88 -23.59
CA ILE A 546 18.29 11.32 -23.43
C ILE A 546 18.12 11.73 -21.96
N VAL A 547 17.28 11.02 -21.21
CA VAL A 547 16.83 11.45 -19.87
C VAL A 547 17.99 11.62 -18.88
N PRO A 548 18.98 10.71 -18.80
CA PRO A 548 20.06 10.87 -17.83
C PRO A 548 20.85 12.19 -18.01
N ASN A 549 21.13 12.56 -19.26
CA ASN A 549 21.84 13.80 -19.57
C ASN A 549 21.00 15.03 -19.19
N VAL A 550 19.70 15.03 -19.50
CA VAL A 550 18.79 16.12 -19.11
C VAL A 550 18.72 16.27 -17.59
N LEU A 551 18.64 15.17 -16.85
CA LEU A 551 18.60 15.19 -15.38
C LEU A 551 19.92 15.69 -14.77
N LEU A 552 21.06 15.35 -15.37
CA LEU A 552 22.38 15.88 -14.98
C LEU A 552 22.46 17.39 -15.22
N GLU A 553 22.03 17.86 -16.39
CA GLU A 553 21.99 19.28 -16.73
C GLU A 553 21.04 20.06 -15.81
N GLN A 554 19.92 19.47 -15.41
CA GLN A 554 19.00 20.09 -14.46
C GLN A 554 19.60 20.23 -13.05
N GLY A 555 20.51 19.33 -12.66
CA GLY A 555 21.23 19.38 -11.38
C GLY A 555 20.41 19.10 -10.12
N LYS A 556 19.14 18.68 -10.24
CA LYS A 556 18.26 18.35 -9.10
C LYS A 556 18.31 16.88 -8.69
N ALA A 557 18.42 15.98 -9.65
CA ALA A 557 18.45 14.54 -9.39
C ALA A 557 19.85 14.12 -8.93
N LYS A 558 19.94 13.46 -7.77
CA LYS A 558 21.23 12.98 -7.25
C LYS A 558 21.85 11.90 -8.13
N ASN A 559 21.04 10.94 -8.57
CA ASN A 559 21.46 9.88 -9.50
C ASN A 559 20.41 9.75 -10.62
N PRO A 560 20.76 10.02 -11.89
CA PRO A 560 19.81 10.24 -12.99
C PRO A 560 19.43 8.96 -13.76
N TRP A 561 19.71 7.78 -13.20
CA TRP A 561 19.63 6.51 -13.92
C TRP A 561 18.29 5.79 -13.72
N PRO A 562 17.88 4.92 -14.66
CA PRO A 562 16.64 4.18 -14.54
C PRO A 562 16.76 2.96 -13.61
N ASN A 563 15.61 2.53 -13.10
CA ASN A 563 15.44 1.30 -12.31
C ASN A 563 14.75 0.18 -13.12
N VAL A 564 14.62 -1.01 -12.53
CA VAL A 564 13.96 -2.19 -13.12
C VAL A 564 12.56 -1.92 -13.70
N ASP A 565 11.79 -1.04 -13.05
CA ASP A 565 10.39 -0.76 -13.37
C ASP A 565 10.24 0.11 -14.62
N ALA A 566 11.30 0.83 -14.99
CA ALA A 566 11.36 1.61 -16.23
C ALA A 566 11.28 0.74 -17.51
N HIS A 567 11.43 -0.59 -17.40
CA HIS A 567 11.56 -1.49 -18.55
C HIS A 567 10.58 -2.68 -18.55
N SER A 568 10.17 -3.20 -17.40
CA SER A 568 9.43 -4.46 -17.32
C SER A 568 8.04 -4.41 -17.98
N GLY A 569 7.36 -3.27 -17.89
CA GLY A 569 6.02 -3.09 -18.47
C GLY A 569 5.99 -3.31 -19.99
N VAL A 570 7.00 -2.80 -20.72
CA VAL A 570 7.03 -2.94 -22.20
C VAL A 570 7.30 -4.38 -22.64
N LEU A 571 8.07 -5.14 -21.86
CA LEU A 571 8.33 -6.56 -22.14
C LEU A 571 7.06 -7.39 -21.98
N LEU A 572 6.34 -7.22 -20.86
CA LEU A 572 5.07 -7.91 -20.62
C LEU A 572 4.03 -7.57 -21.70
N GLN A 573 3.91 -6.28 -22.04
CA GLN A 573 2.94 -5.82 -23.03
C GLN A 573 3.21 -6.40 -24.42
N TYR A 574 4.48 -6.52 -24.82
CA TYR A 574 4.88 -7.06 -26.13
C TYR A 574 4.37 -8.49 -26.33
N TYR A 575 4.57 -9.35 -25.33
CA TYR A 575 4.10 -10.75 -25.39
C TYR A 575 2.60 -10.92 -25.13
N GLY A 576 1.85 -9.83 -24.97
CA GLY A 576 0.40 -9.86 -24.84
C GLY A 576 -0.13 -9.96 -23.40
N MET A 577 0.72 -9.86 -22.38
CA MET A 577 0.30 -9.67 -20.99
C MET A 577 0.02 -8.18 -20.78
N LYS A 578 -1.21 -7.72 -21.09
CA LYS A 578 -1.57 -6.29 -21.13
C LYS A 578 -2.33 -5.81 -19.89
N GLU A 579 -2.71 -6.74 -19.02
CA GLU A 579 -3.58 -6.49 -17.87
C GLU A 579 -2.76 -5.92 -16.71
N MET A 580 -2.45 -4.61 -16.77
CA MET A 580 -1.55 -3.91 -15.83
C MET A 580 -1.89 -4.10 -14.34
N ASN A 581 -3.17 -4.23 -13.97
CA ASN A 581 -3.57 -4.51 -12.58
C ASN A 581 -3.00 -5.83 -12.06
N TYR A 582 -2.64 -6.76 -12.95
CA TYR A 582 -2.08 -8.06 -12.62
C TYR A 582 -0.56 -8.07 -12.47
N TYR A 583 0.17 -7.05 -12.94
CA TYR A 583 1.64 -7.06 -12.90
C TYR A 583 2.19 -7.18 -11.45
N THR A 584 1.49 -6.60 -10.48
CA THR A 584 1.88 -6.71 -9.06
C THR A 584 1.71 -8.13 -8.51
N VAL A 585 0.83 -8.96 -9.10
CA VAL A 585 0.75 -10.39 -8.77
C VAL A 585 2.02 -11.12 -9.24
N LEU A 586 2.52 -10.84 -10.45
CA LEU A 586 3.79 -11.39 -10.93
C LEU A 586 4.95 -10.98 -10.00
N PHE A 587 4.95 -9.71 -9.58
CA PHE A 587 5.93 -9.23 -8.61
C PHE A 587 5.81 -9.99 -7.26
N GLY A 588 4.60 -10.19 -6.77
CA GLY A 588 4.35 -10.99 -5.56
C GLY A 588 4.91 -12.42 -5.66
N VAL A 589 4.60 -13.12 -6.76
CA VAL A 589 5.09 -14.48 -7.03
C VAL A 589 6.63 -14.53 -7.05
N SER A 590 7.28 -13.56 -7.69
CA SER A 590 8.75 -13.44 -7.65
C SER A 590 9.27 -13.18 -6.23
N ARG A 591 8.70 -12.17 -5.55
CA ARG A 591 9.15 -11.72 -4.23
C ARG A 591 9.04 -12.79 -3.14
N ALA A 592 8.17 -13.79 -3.35
CA ALA A 592 8.07 -14.95 -2.47
C ALA A 592 9.42 -15.65 -2.28
N LEU A 593 10.23 -15.77 -3.33
CA LEU A 593 11.52 -16.45 -3.28
C LEU A 593 12.46 -15.81 -2.25
N GLY A 594 12.55 -14.48 -2.23
CA GLY A 594 13.38 -13.74 -1.27
C GLY A 594 12.83 -13.79 0.15
N VAL A 595 11.58 -13.35 0.34
CA VAL A 595 11.02 -13.17 1.69
C VAL A 595 10.85 -14.49 2.42
N LEU A 596 10.55 -15.59 1.71
CA LEU A 596 10.43 -16.92 2.30
C LEU A 596 11.80 -17.53 2.60
N SER A 597 12.80 -17.31 1.74
CA SER A 597 14.20 -17.67 2.03
C SER A 597 14.68 -17.00 3.32
N GLN A 598 14.41 -15.71 3.48
CA GLN A 598 14.73 -15.01 4.71
C GLN A 598 13.93 -15.55 5.90
N LEU A 599 12.64 -15.85 5.74
CA LEU A 599 11.80 -16.33 6.84
C LEU A 599 12.31 -17.67 7.41
N ILE A 600 12.80 -18.56 6.55
CA ILE A 600 13.50 -19.79 6.95
C ILE A 600 14.71 -19.44 7.83
N TRP A 601 15.58 -18.53 7.37
CA TRP A 601 16.74 -18.11 8.14
C TRP A 601 16.39 -17.39 9.44
N SER A 602 15.35 -16.56 9.46
CA SER A 602 14.88 -15.89 10.68
C SER A 602 14.45 -16.88 11.76
N ARG A 603 13.86 -18.03 11.39
CA ARG A 603 13.59 -19.13 12.32
C ARG A 603 14.83 -19.95 12.65
N ALA A 604 15.67 -20.24 11.67
CA ALA A 604 16.91 -21.00 11.87
C ALA A 604 17.87 -20.29 12.83
N LEU A 605 17.94 -18.96 12.77
CA LEU A 605 18.75 -18.12 13.65
C LEU A 605 18.02 -17.73 14.95
N GLY A 606 16.76 -18.13 15.08
CA GLY A 606 15.95 -17.85 16.27
C GLY A 606 15.76 -16.36 16.52
N PHE A 607 15.58 -15.54 15.48
CA PHE A 607 15.31 -14.11 15.65
C PHE A 607 14.07 -13.89 16.53
N PRO A 608 14.13 -12.93 17.46
CA PRO A 608 13.04 -12.67 18.40
C PRO A 608 11.88 -11.94 17.71
N LEU A 609 10.79 -11.75 18.46
CA LEU A 609 9.71 -10.84 18.11
C LEU A 609 10.27 -9.44 17.84
N GLU A 610 9.93 -8.85 16.69
CA GLU A 610 10.22 -7.46 16.39
C GLU A 610 9.29 -6.55 17.20
N ARG A 611 9.88 -5.63 17.98
CA ARG A 611 9.11 -4.80 18.93
C ARG A 611 9.76 -3.42 19.15
N PRO A 612 9.76 -2.53 18.13
CA PRO A 612 10.25 -1.16 18.30
C PRO A 612 9.42 -0.41 19.36
N LYS A 613 10.06 0.54 20.05
CA LYS A 613 9.37 1.40 21.02
C LYS A 613 8.77 2.60 20.31
N SER A 614 7.46 2.80 20.43
CA SER A 614 6.79 4.01 19.95
C SER A 614 6.87 5.13 20.99
N MET A 615 6.81 6.38 20.50
CA MET A 615 6.68 7.58 21.32
C MET A 615 5.66 8.53 20.69
N SER A 616 4.89 9.24 21.53
CA SER A 616 4.06 10.33 21.06
C SER A 616 4.88 11.60 20.83
N THR A 617 4.38 12.55 20.04
CA THR A 617 5.00 13.88 19.87
C THR A 617 5.28 14.57 21.20
N LYS A 618 4.32 14.53 22.14
CA LYS A 618 4.50 15.09 23.50
C LYS A 618 5.62 14.37 24.26
N GLY A 619 5.69 13.05 24.16
CA GLY A 619 6.75 12.26 24.78
C GLY A 619 8.13 12.59 24.20
N LEU A 620 8.24 12.78 22.88
CA LEU A 620 9.49 13.21 22.24
C LEU A 620 9.88 14.63 22.66
N MET A 621 8.93 15.58 22.68
CA MET A 621 9.17 16.95 23.16
C MET A 621 9.69 16.96 24.60
N GLN A 622 9.07 16.19 25.48
CA GLN A 622 9.53 16.04 26.87
C GLN A 622 10.93 15.42 26.93
N LEU A 623 11.19 14.37 26.14
CA LEU A 623 12.49 13.69 26.10
C LEU A 623 13.63 14.63 25.68
N VAL A 624 13.39 15.53 24.71
CA VAL A 624 14.40 16.49 24.24
C VAL A 624 14.38 17.82 25.02
N GLY A 625 13.54 17.95 26.04
CA GLY A 625 13.43 19.17 26.84
C GLY A 625 12.81 20.37 26.10
N TYR A 626 12.01 20.13 25.06
CA TYR A 626 11.31 21.19 24.32
C TYR A 626 10.29 21.89 25.23
N LYS A 627 10.51 23.18 25.48
CA LYS A 627 9.55 24.07 26.15
C LYS A 627 8.79 24.81 25.05
N SER A 628 7.50 24.58 24.94
CA SER A 628 6.64 25.38 24.05
C SER A 628 6.71 26.84 24.49
N ALA A 629 7.05 27.73 23.57
CA ALA A 629 7.02 29.18 23.79
C ALA A 629 5.58 29.69 23.96
#